data_AF-E2A797-F1
#
_entry.id   AF-E2A797-F1
#
_cell.length_a   1.000
_cell.length_b   1.000
_cell.length_c   1.000
_cell.angle_alpha   90.00
_cell.angle_beta   90.00
_cell.angle_gamma   90.00
#
_symmetry.space_group_name_H-M   'P 1'
#
loop_
_entity.id
_entity.type
_entity.pdbx_description
1 polymer ?
#
loop_
_entity_poly.entity_id
_entity_poly.type
_entity_poly.pdbx_seq_one_letter_code
_entity_poly.pdbx_strand_id
1 'polypeptide(L)'
;MTPVALSLALTISLLTAVAATLTYDDVAEASCYLRTYGFLENEENHQQSSSLDNAITLNEALSLFQKYYSLPGNGVLIVETIRVMRRPRCGVADIHAYSPLTRKWTRTHLMWNFRLANRDTLRTIQSAFALWSKQSSLTFSRDPLQPDILISYQSGAHAYENSGDSCPPPRVPFTGPRSVVAHAFFPTGAPNQVTEVHVNETEPWHITLARPPSDKLYLLQKR
;
A
#
# COMPACT_ATOMS: atom_id res chain seq x y z
N MET A 1 54.54 -30.95 47.01
CA MET A 1 54.66 -29.98 45.91
C MET A 1 54.30 -30.69 44.61
N THR A 2 53.13 -30.38 44.03
CA THR A 2 52.79 -30.50 42.60
C THR A 2 51.47 -29.75 42.37
N PRO A 3 51.28 -29.04 41.24
CA PRO A 3 50.29 -27.97 41.11
C PRO A 3 49.05 -28.34 40.27
N VAL A 4 47.95 -27.65 40.59
CA VAL A 4 46.92 -27.02 39.72
C VAL A 4 46.57 -27.68 38.38
N ALA A 5 45.27 -27.92 38.18
CA ALA A 5 44.57 -27.49 36.95
C ALA A 5 43.06 -27.37 37.20
N LEU A 6 42.60 -26.17 37.59
CA LEU A 6 41.19 -25.80 37.45
C LEU A 6 40.90 -25.62 35.96
N SER A 7 40.10 -26.49 35.36
CA SER A 7 39.66 -26.34 33.98
C SER A 7 38.49 -25.36 33.94
N LEU A 8 38.75 -24.14 33.46
CA LEU A 8 37.73 -23.14 33.19
C LEU A 8 37.15 -23.42 31.78
N ALA A 9 35.99 -24.07 31.71
CA ALA A 9 35.30 -24.27 30.45
C ALA A 9 34.63 -22.95 30.02
N LEU A 10 35.30 -22.19 29.16
CA LEU A 10 34.77 -20.98 28.55
C LEU A 10 33.86 -21.36 27.36
N THR A 11 32.56 -21.44 27.57
CA THR A 11 31.60 -21.61 26.47
C THR A 11 31.40 -20.28 25.76
N ILE A 12 32.12 -20.07 24.66
CA ILE A 12 31.84 -18.97 23.73
C ILE A 12 30.59 -19.37 22.95
N SER A 13 29.42 -18.83 23.35
CA SER A 13 28.22 -18.87 22.52
C SER A 13 28.44 -17.90 21.36
N LEU A 14 28.83 -18.45 20.20
CA LEU A 14 28.96 -17.70 18.97
C LEU A 14 27.55 -17.40 18.45
N LEU A 15 27.02 -16.22 18.78
CA LEU A 15 25.83 -15.67 18.15
C LEU A 15 26.22 -15.30 16.70
N THR A 16 26.09 -16.25 15.76
CA THR A 16 26.26 -15.95 14.34
C THR A 16 25.08 -15.11 13.89
N ALA A 17 25.24 -13.79 13.88
CA ALA A 17 24.38 -12.91 13.11
C ALA A 17 24.62 -13.22 11.63
N VAL A 18 23.75 -14.03 11.03
CA VAL A 18 23.73 -14.21 9.57
C VAL A 18 23.36 -12.85 9.00
N ALA A 19 24.31 -12.17 8.37
CA ALA A 19 24.01 -10.99 7.56
C ALA A 19 23.07 -11.46 6.44
N ALA A 20 21.82 -10.96 6.43
CA ALA A 20 20.87 -11.30 5.39
C ALA A 20 21.44 -10.86 4.04
N THR A 21 21.81 -11.82 3.19
CA THR A 21 22.26 -11.57 1.82
C THR A 21 21.05 -11.54 0.91
N LEU A 22 21.03 -10.59 -0.02
CA LEU A 22 20.00 -10.56 -1.07
C LEU A 22 20.12 -11.79 -1.98
N THR A 23 18.98 -12.31 -2.37
CA THR A 23 18.79 -13.48 -3.22
C THR A 23 18.30 -13.05 -4.61
N TYR A 24 18.31 -13.99 -5.56
CA TYR A 24 17.68 -13.77 -6.87
C TYR A 24 16.18 -13.46 -6.73
N ASP A 25 15.50 -14.11 -5.79
CA ASP A 25 14.08 -13.88 -5.52
C ASP A 25 13.82 -12.46 -5.03
N ASP A 26 14.73 -11.87 -4.23
CA ASP A 26 14.61 -10.46 -3.80
C ASP A 26 14.70 -9.49 -4.99
N VAL A 27 15.51 -9.79 -5.99
CA VAL A 27 15.64 -8.97 -7.21
C VAL A 27 14.37 -9.07 -8.05
N ALA A 28 13.81 -10.28 -8.20
CA ALA A 28 12.55 -10.50 -8.90
C ALA A 28 11.37 -9.79 -8.20
N GLU A 29 11.30 -9.91 -6.86
CA GLU A 29 10.31 -9.21 -6.04
C GLU A 29 10.41 -7.69 -6.19
N ALA A 30 11.63 -7.13 -6.09
CA ALA A 30 11.85 -5.70 -6.27
C ALA A 30 11.45 -5.22 -7.67
N SER A 31 11.77 -5.98 -8.72
CA SER A 31 11.37 -5.67 -10.09
C SER A 31 9.83 -5.66 -10.24
N CYS A 32 9.15 -6.66 -9.70
CA CYS A 32 7.68 -6.74 -9.70
C CYS A 32 7.05 -5.57 -8.94
N TYR A 33 7.61 -5.22 -7.78
CA TYR A 33 7.18 -4.07 -6.98
C TYR A 33 7.32 -2.77 -7.77
N LEU A 34 8.48 -2.51 -8.35
CA LEU A 34 8.76 -1.27 -9.07
C LEU A 34 7.82 -1.09 -10.27
N ARG A 35 7.48 -2.18 -10.97
CA ARG A 35 6.47 -2.15 -12.05
C ARG A 35 5.07 -1.87 -11.53
N THR A 36 4.69 -2.55 -10.46
CA THR A 36 3.38 -2.42 -9.82
C THR A 36 3.09 -0.99 -9.36
N TYR A 37 4.09 -0.31 -8.78
CA TYR A 37 3.93 1.03 -8.21
C TYR A 37 4.41 2.17 -9.11
N GLY A 38 4.71 1.88 -10.38
CA GLY A 38 4.96 2.87 -11.43
C GLY A 38 6.39 3.42 -11.52
N PHE A 39 7.36 2.80 -10.83
CA PHE A 39 8.77 3.17 -10.92
C PHE A 39 9.48 2.55 -12.14
N LEU A 40 8.97 1.44 -12.66
CA LEU A 40 9.49 0.73 -13.82
C LEU A 40 8.34 0.49 -14.81
N GLU A 41 8.56 0.75 -16.10
CA GLU A 41 7.52 0.52 -17.12
C GLU A 41 7.27 -0.99 -17.34
N ASN A 42 6.08 -1.38 -17.80
CA ASN A 42 5.81 -2.78 -18.17
C ASN A 42 6.30 -3.05 -19.60
N GLU A 43 6.93 -4.21 -19.83
CA GLU A 43 7.47 -4.57 -21.16
C GLU A 43 6.38 -4.73 -22.24
N GLU A 44 5.11 -4.89 -21.86
CA GLU A 44 3.98 -4.98 -22.79
C GLU A 44 3.60 -3.63 -23.43
N ASN A 45 4.07 -2.49 -22.91
CA ASN A 45 3.81 -1.17 -23.50
C ASN A 45 4.65 -0.87 -24.77
N HIS A 46 5.53 -1.79 -25.19
CA HIS A 46 6.45 -1.58 -26.31
C HIS A 46 5.81 -1.64 -27.71
N GLN A 47 4.50 -1.88 -27.84
CA GLN A 47 3.85 -1.90 -29.16
C GLN A 47 3.42 -0.53 -29.70
N GLN A 48 3.58 0.56 -28.93
CA GLN A 48 3.19 1.90 -29.39
C GLN A 48 4.19 3.04 -29.15
N SER A 49 5.32 2.80 -28.47
CA SER A 49 6.38 3.81 -28.34
C SER A 49 7.53 3.52 -29.30
N SER A 50 7.46 4.11 -30.49
CA SER A 50 8.65 4.38 -31.29
C SER A 50 9.52 5.42 -30.57
N SER A 51 10.37 4.98 -29.63
CA SER A 51 11.53 5.75 -29.18
C SER A 51 12.53 4.79 -28.56
N LEU A 52 13.66 4.62 -29.24
CA LEU A 52 14.72 3.69 -28.88
C LEU A 52 15.52 4.09 -27.61
N ASP A 53 15.12 5.11 -26.86
CA ASP A 53 15.99 5.76 -25.85
C ASP A 53 15.39 5.97 -24.43
N ASN A 54 14.15 5.56 -24.13
CA ASN A 54 13.52 5.85 -22.82
C ASN A 54 13.18 4.61 -21.95
N ALA A 55 13.83 3.46 -22.17
CA ALA A 55 13.65 2.32 -21.27
C ALA A 55 14.37 2.58 -19.94
N ILE A 56 13.62 2.98 -18.90
CA ILE A 56 14.15 3.05 -17.53
C ILE A 56 14.68 1.68 -17.14
N THR A 57 15.96 1.61 -16.77
CA THR A 57 16.60 0.38 -16.29
C THR A 57 16.16 0.07 -14.86
N LEU A 58 16.29 -1.19 -14.44
CA LEU A 58 16.00 -1.59 -13.05
C LEU A 58 16.77 -0.74 -12.01
N ASN A 59 18.03 -0.40 -12.30
CA ASN A 59 18.86 0.40 -11.39
C ASN A 59 18.34 1.85 -11.29
N GLU A 60 17.89 2.45 -12.39
CA GLU A 60 17.29 3.79 -12.36
C GLU A 60 15.97 3.80 -11.60
N ALA A 61 15.13 2.78 -11.80
CA ALA A 61 13.89 2.60 -11.04
C ALA A 61 14.16 2.44 -9.54
N LEU A 62 15.16 1.64 -9.17
CA LEU A 62 15.60 1.48 -7.78
C LEU A 62 16.11 2.80 -7.17
N SER A 63 16.88 3.57 -7.94
CA SER A 63 17.41 4.87 -7.51
C SER A 63 16.27 5.86 -7.27
N LEU A 64 15.28 5.87 -8.17
CA LEU A 64 14.07 6.68 -8.03
C LEU A 64 13.26 6.28 -6.80
N PHE A 65 13.05 4.99 -6.58
CA PHE A 65 12.37 4.47 -5.39
C PHE A 65 13.10 4.86 -4.09
N GLN A 66 14.41 4.64 -4.04
CA GLN A 66 15.24 4.99 -2.89
C GLN A 66 15.14 6.49 -2.60
N LYS A 67 15.21 7.34 -3.62
CA LYS A 67 15.01 8.78 -3.47
C LYS A 67 13.61 9.13 -2.97
N TYR A 68 12.56 8.53 -3.55
CA TYR A 68 11.17 8.79 -3.18
C TYR A 68 10.89 8.49 -1.71
N TYR A 69 11.39 7.35 -1.21
CA TYR A 69 11.23 6.93 0.18
C TYR A 69 12.35 7.40 1.12
N SER A 70 13.27 8.25 0.62
CA SER A 70 14.42 8.76 1.39
C SER A 70 15.29 7.65 2.01
N LEU A 71 15.52 6.58 1.26
CA LEU A 71 16.35 5.45 1.63
C LEU A 71 17.80 5.65 1.14
N PRO A 72 18.79 5.08 1.84
CA PRO A 72 20.15 5.03 1.32
C PRO A 72 20.23 4.16 0.06
N GLY A 73 21.16 4.50 -0.83
CA GLY A 73 21.40 3.80 -2.09
C GLY A 73 21.31 4.73 -3.30
N ASN A 74 21.76 4.22 -4.44
CA ASN A 74 21.87 4.95 -5.70
C ASN A 74 21.48 4.08 -6.90
N GLY A 75 20.53 3.17 -6.72
CA GLY A 75 20.08 2.24 -7.75
C GLY A 75 20.53 0.79 -7.55
N VAL A 76 21.33 0.51 -6.53
CA VAL A 76 21.63 -0.87 -6.12
C VAL A 76 20.59 -1.33 -5.10
N LEU A 77 20.01 -2.52 -5.31
CA LEU A 77 19.11 -3.13 -4.34
C LEU A 77 19.93 -3.45 -3.07
N ILE A 78 19.47 -2.96 -1.93
CA ILE A 78 20.05 -3.25 -0.61
C ILE A 78 18.97 -3.82 0.31
N VAL A 79 19.39 -4.50 1.38
CA VAL A 79 18.48 -5.12 2.37
C VAL A 79 17.46 -4.12 2.92
N GLU A 80 17.86 -2.87 3.13
CA GLU A 80 16.95 -1.83 3.60
C GLU A 80 15.85 -1.50 2.58
N THR A 81 16.18 -1.47 1.28
CA THR A 81 15.21 -1.23 0.20
C THR A 81 14.12 -2.31 0.19
N ILE A 82 14.51 -3.60 0.15
CA ILE A 82 13.53 -4.70 0.10
C ILE A 82 12.72 -4.79 1.39
N ARG A 83 13.33 -4.48 2.55
CA ARG A 83 12.64 -4.43 3.84
C ARG A 83 11.54 -3.37 3.85
N VAL A 84 11.73 -2.25 3.16
CA VAL A 84 10.70 -1.21 3.00
C VAL A 84 9.62 -1.65 2.01
N MET A 85 9.99 -2.27 0.88
CA MET A 85 9.04 -2.82 -0.10
C MET A 85 8.11 -3.87 0.51
N ARG A 86 8.59 -4.65 1.48
CA ARG A 86 7.81 -5.69 2.21
C ARG A 86 6.91 -5.17 3.33
N ARG A 87 6.84 -3.86 3.56
CA ARG A 87 5.93 -3.30 4.58
C ARG A 87 4.49 -3.29 4.05
N PRO A 88 3.48 -3.53 4.90
CA PRO A 88 2.08 -3.35 4.51
C PRO A 88 1.86 -1.94 3.97
N ARG A 89 1.17 -1.83 2.83
CA ARG A 89 0.98 -0.54 2.14
C ARG A 89 -0.33 -0.45 1.37
N CYS A 90 -0.66 0.76 0.93
CA CYS A 90 -1.73 1.01 -0.03
C CYS A 90 -1.37 0.38 -1.39
N GLY A 91 -2.36 -0.18 -2.08
CA GLY A 91 -2.20 -0.83 -3.39
C GLY A 91 -2.19 0.13 -4.58
N VAL A 92 -2.38 1.43 -4.32
CA VAL A 92 -2.30 2.47 -5.34
C VAL A 92 -0.83 2.75 -5.67
N ALA A 93 -0.54 2.94 -6.97
CA ALA A 93 0.79 3.27 -7.47
C ALA A 93 1.34 4.55 -6.81
N ASP A 94 2.66 4.67 -6.69
CA ASP A 94 3.27 5.90 -6.15
C ASP A 94 3.43 6.93 -7.27
N ILE A 95 3.86 6.46 -8.44
CA ILE A 95 4.04 7.26 -9.64
C ILE A 95 2.90 6.92 -10.60
N HIS A 96 2.12 7.93 -10.94
CA HIS A 96 1.01 7.82 -11.89
C HIS A 96 1.34 8.58 -13.17
N ALA A 97 1.02 7.99 -14.32
CA ALA A 97 1.12 8.66 -15.61
C ALA A 97 0.00 9.71 -15.85
N TYR A 98 -0.94 9.88 -14.91
CA TYR A 98 -2.12 10.74 -15.07
C TYR A 98 -2.14 11.88 -14.04
N SER A 99 -2.59 13.06 -14.47
CA SER A 99 -2.72 14.24 -13.61
C SER A 99 -3.91 14.11 -12.63
N PRO A 100 -3.70 14.23 -11.31
CA PRO A 100 -4.78 14.23 -10.32
C PRO A 100 -5.82 15.35 -10.52
N LEU A 101 -5.45 16.40 -11.25
CA LEU A 101 -6.25 17.62 -11.40
C LEU A 101 -7.54 17.45 -12.23
N THR A 102 -7.68 16.35 -12.96
CA THR A 102 -8.86 16.07 -13.79
C THR A 102 -9.87 15.13 -13.14
N ARG A 103 -9.54 14.52 -11.99
CA ARG A 103 -10.35 13.50 -11.34
C ARG A 103 -10.91 14.02 -10.01
N LYS A 104 -12.04 14.73 -10.08
CA LYS A 104 -12.73 15.32 -8.93
C LYS A 104 -14.21 14.97 -8.92
N TRP A 105 -14.80 14.98 -7.73
CA TRP A 105 -16.24 14.91 -7.56
C TRP A 105 -16.92 16.14 -8.17
N THR A 106 -18.05 15.91 -8.85
CA THR A 106 -18.91 16.98 -9.39
C THR A 106 -19.79 17.63 -8.31
N ARG A 107 -19.96 16.94 -7.18
CA ARG A 107 -20.70 17.40 -6.01
C ARG A 107 -19.83 17.38 -4.76
N THR A 108 -20.17 18.22 -3.79
CA THR A 108 -19.45 18.31 -2.50
C THR A 108 -20.09 17.47 -1.40
N HIS A 109 -21.39 17.16 -1.50
CA HIS A 109 -22.06 16.25 -0.58
C HIS A 109 -22.06 14.84 -1.17
N LEU A 110 -21.33 13.93 -0.52
CA LEU A 110 -21.07 12.57 -0.99
C LEU A 110 -21.71 11.54 -0.07
N MET A 111 -22.38 10.57 -0.67
CA MET A 111 -22.95 9.43 0.02
C MET A 111 -21.94 8.30 0.13
N TRP A 112 -21.87 7.63 1.27
CA TRP A 112 -21.00 6.46 1.42
C TRP A 112 -21.73 5.28 2.04
N ASN A 113 -21.23 4.07 1.80
CA ASN A 113 -21.61 2.89 2.55
C ASN A 113 -20.45 1.91 2.63
N PHE A 114 -20.40 1.12 3.70
CA PHE A 114 -19.56 -0.06 3.78
C PHE A 114 -20.47 -1.28 3.79
N ARG A 115 -20.39 -2.07 2.72
CA ARG A 115 -21.13 -3.33 2.57
C ARG A 115 -20.83 -4.29 3.72
N LEU A 116 -21.89 -4.75 4.38
CA LEU A 116 -21.86 -5.73 5.48
C LEU A 116 -21.00 -5.31 6.71
N ALA A 117 -20.66 -4.03 6.85
CA ALA A 117 -19.88 -3.56 7.99
C ALA A 117 -20.67 -3.57 9.29
N ASN A 118 -20.01 -3.99 10.38
CA ASN A 118 -20.54 -3.88 11.73
C ASN A 118 -20.53 -2.41 12.21
N ARG A 119 -21.17 -2.16 13.36
CA ARG A 119 -21.31 -0.82 13.95
C ARG A 119 -19.97 -0.12 14.20
N ASP A 120 -18.96 -0.83 14.66
CA ASP A 120 -17.68 -0.21 15.04
C ASP A 120 -16.82 0.10 13.81
N THR A 121 -16.88 -0.75 12.77
CA THR A 121 -16.34 -0.44 11.44
C THR A 121 -17.03 0.81 10.86
N LEU A 122 -18.37 0.89 10.90
CA LEU A 122 -19.10 2.06 10.41
C LEU A 122 -18.72 3.36 11.15
N ARG A 123 -18.54 3.31 12.48
CA ARG A 123 -18.04 4.45 13.27
C ARG A 123 -16.64 4.87 12.87
N THR A 124 -15.78 3.89 12.57
CA THR A 124 -14.41 4.14 12.12
C THR A 124 -14.41 4.85 10.77
N ILE A 125 -15.22 4.40 9.82
CA ILE A 125 -15.39 5.05 8.53
C ILE A 125 -15.98 6.46 8.66
N GLN A 126 -16.99 6.64 9.50
CA GLN A 126 -17.55 7.96 9.78
C GLN A 126 -16.49 8.92 10.33
N SER A 127 -15.61 8.43 11.21
CA SER A 127 -14.49 9.23 11.74
C SER A 127 -13.47 9.57 10.65
N ALA A 128 -13.18 8.63 9.74
CA ALA A 128 -12.29 8.86 8.61
C ALA A 128 -12.84 9.95 7.66
N PHE A 129 -14.13 9.91 7.32
CA PHE A 129 -14.77 10.96 6.52
C PHE A 129 -14.84 12.31 7.23
N ALA A 130 -15.00 12.33 8.56
CA ALA A 130 -14.96 13.57 9.33
C ALA A 130 -13.60 14.28 9.24
N LEU A 131 -12.49 13.53 9.13
CA LEU A 131 -11.15 14.13 8.91
C LEU A 131 -11.10 14.86 7.56
N TRP A 132 -11.65 14.26 6.50
CA TRP A 132 -11.70 14.87 5.18
C TRP A 132 -12.62 16.10 5.14
N SER A 133 -13.78 16.04 5.77
CA SER A 133 -14.69 17.20 5.86
C SER A 133 -14.07 18.38 6.60
N LYS A 134 -13.19 18.13 7.56
CA LYS A 134 -12.52 19.21 8.28
C LYS A 134 -11.54 20.00 7.40
N GLN A 135 -10.93 19.35 6.41
CA GLN A 135 -9.86 19.90 5.57
C GLN A 135 -10.29 20.24 4.15
N SER A 136 -11.59 20.15 3.84
CA SER A 136 -12.14 20.41 2.51
C SER A 136 -13.57 20.95 2.59
N SER A 137 -14.16 21.29 1.45
CA SER A 137 -15.59 21.61 1.35
C SER A 137 -16.49 20.37 1.24
N LEU A 138 -15.92 19.16 1.29
CA LEU A 138 -16.69 17.92 1.16
C LEU A 138 -17.47 17.61 2.45
N THR A 139 -18.69 17.12 2.30
CA THR A 139 -19.53 16.65 3.39
C THR A 139 -19.99 15.23 3.08
N PHE A 140 -20.19 14.41 4.11
CA PHE A 140 -20.46 13.00 3.95
C PHE A 140 -21.66 12.57 4.79
N SER A 141 -22.57 11.81 4.19
CA SER A 141 -23.59 11.05 4.91
C SER A 141 -23.66 9.62 4.41
N ARG A 142 -24.17 8.73 5.26
CA ARG A 142 -24.28 7.33 4.91
C ARG A 142 -25.61 7.08 4.19
N ASP A 143 -25.54 6.46 3.01
CA ASP A 143 -26.70 5.93 2.29
C ASP A 143 -26.41 4.48 1.89
N PRO A 144 -27.07 3.49 2.51
CA PRO A 144 -26.86 2.09 2.18
C PRO A 144 -27.33 1.68 0.77
N LEU A 145 -28.22 2.45 0.16
CA LEU A 145 -28.88 2.12 -1.10
C LEU A 145 -28.23 2.81 -2.29
N GLN A 146 -27.84 4.09 -2.15
CA GLN A 146 -27.29 4.90 -3.24
C GLN A 146 -25.99 5.63 -2.85
N PRO A 147 -24.91 4.89 -2.53
CA PRO A 147 -23.62 5.50 -2.19
C PRO A 147 -22.89 6.05 -3.43
N ASP A 148 -22.25 7.20 -3.29
CA ASP A 148 -21.17 7.64 -4.21
C ASP A 148 -19.90 6.83 -3.99
N ILE A 149 -19.65 6.46 -2.74
CA ILE A 149 -18.45 5.75 -2.29
C ILE A 149 -18.87 4.42 -1.67
N LEU A 150 -18.62 3.32 -2.36
CA LEU A 150 -18.88 1.98 -1.85
C LEU A 150 -17.58 1.37 -1.30
N ILE A 151 -17.60 1.00 -0.04
CA ILE A 151 -16.50 0.32 0.63
C ILE A 151 -16.87 -1.15 0.80
N SER A 152 -15.94 -2.05 0.49
CA SER A 152 -16.14 -3.49 0.58
C SER A 152 -14.87 -4.20 1.04
N TYR A 153 -15.04 -5.33 1.74
CA TYR A 153 -13.96 -6.28 1.95
C TYR A 153 -13.81 -7.14 0.68
N GLN A 154 -12.58 -7.32 0.22
CA GLN A 154 -12.25 -8.16 -0.93
C GLN A 154 -11.08 -9.07 -0.58
N SER A 155 -10.87 -10.14 -1.34
CA SER A 155 -9.72 -11.04 -1.21
C SER A 155 -9.22 -11.48 -2.57
N GLY A 156 -7.94 -11.85 -2.66
CA GLY A 156 -7.31 -12.31 -3.90
C GLY A 156 -7.50 -11.35 -5.08
N ALA A 157 -7.63 -11.94 -6.27
CA ALA A 157 -8.07 -11.22 -7.47
C ALA A 157 -9.57 -10.94 -7.36
N HIS A 158 -9.97 -9.70 -7.58
CA HIS A 158 -11.35 -9.25 -7.35
C HIS A 158 -11.83 -8.24 -8.41
N ALA A 159 -13.14 -8.06 -8.44
CA ALA A 159 -13.89 -7.16 -9.32
C ALA A 159 -14.43 -5.96 -8.54
N TYR A 160 -15.05 -5.01 -9.24
CA TYR A 160 -15.89 -3.99 -8.62
C TYR A 160 -17.08 -4.67 -7.92
N GLU A 161 -17.34 -4.29 -6.68
CA GLU A 161 -18.42 -4.82 -5.86
C GLU A 161 -19.81 -4.42 -6.38
N ASN A 162 -19.93 -3.23 -6.97
CA ASN A 162 -21.20 -2.72 -7.47
C ASN A 162 -21.61 -3.38 -8.79
N SER A 163 -20.69 -3.52 -9.75
CA SER A 163 -21.02 -4.01 -11.09
C SER A 163 -20.58 -5.45 -11.38
N GLY A 164 -19.65 -6.00 -10.59
CA GLY A 164 -18.99 -7.28 -10.92
C GLY A 164 -17.97 -7.17 -12.05
N ASP A 165 -17.75 -5.97 -12.59
CA ASP A 165 -16.78 -5.74 -13.65
C ASP A 165 -15.35 -5.83 -13.14
N SER A 166 -14.46 -6.23 -14.03
CA SER A 166 -13.06 -6.34 -13.68
C SER A 166 -12.42 -4.95 -13.37
N CYS A 167 -11.85 -4.75 -12.18
CA CYS A 167 -11.04 -3.59 -11.76
C CYS A 167 -9.90 -3.15 -12.71
N PRO A 168 -9.77 -1.92 -13.22
CA PRO A 168 -8.70 -1.55 -14.15
C PRO A 168 -7.27 -1.84 -13.61
N PRO A 169 -6.30 -2.19 -14.47
CA PRO A 169 -4.90 -2.34 -14.07
C PRO A 169 -4.27 -1.00 -13.62
N PRO A 170 -3.22 -1.03 -12.77
CA PRO A 170 -2.60 -2.21 -12.18
C PRO A 170 -3.46 -2.80 -11.05
N ARG A 171 -3.79 -4.10 -11.17
CA ARG A 171 -4.52 -4.83 -10.14
C ARG A 171 -3.50 -5.49 -9.23
N VAL A 172 -3.43 -5.06 -7.98
CA VAL A 172 -2.67 -5.80 -6.98
C VAL A 172 -3.64 -6.71 -6.24
N PRO A 173 -3.56 -8.04 -6.43
CA PRO A 173 -4.46 -8.95 -5.75
C PRO A 173 -4.13 -8.97 -4.26
N PHE A 174 -5.17 -9.15 -3.45
CA PHE A 174 -5.05 -9.24 -2.00
C PHE A 174 -4.59 -10.64 -1.61
N THR A 175 -3.28 -10.89 -1.77
CA THR A 175 -2.65 -12.19 -1.55
C THR A 175 -1.76 -12.18 -0.31
N GLY A 176 -2.23 -12.84 0.75
CA GLY A 176 -1.47 -13.14 1.96
C GLY A 176 -1.35 -11.99 2.97
N PRO A 177 -0.94 -12.30 4.22
CA PRO A 177 -0.80 -11.31 5.29
C PRO A 177 0.36 -10.34 5.04
N ARG A 178 0.20 -9.08 5.48
CA ARG A 178 1.17 -7.98 5.37
C ARG A 178 1.40 -7.50 3.93
N SER A 179 0.44 -7.77 3.06
CA SER A 179 0.47 -7.38 1.65
C SER A 179 -0.19 -6.01 1.45
N VAL A 180 -0.78 -5.76 0.28
CA VAL A 180 -1.62 -4.60 0.04
C VAL A 180 -2.80 -4.62 1.00
N VAL A 181 -2.97 -3.56 1.79
CA VAL A 181 -4.02 -3.50 2.81
C VAL A 181 -5.36 -2.99 2.25
N ALA A 182 -5.31 -2.11 1.27
CA ALA A 182 -6.48 -1.54 0.62
C ALA A 182 -6.08 -0.79 -0.66
N HIS A 183 -7.04 -0.54 -1.53
CA HIS A 183 -6.93 0.46 -2.59
C HIS A 183 -8.26 1.16 -2.82
N ALA A 184 -8.21 2.29 -3.52
CA ALA A 184 -9.38 3.06 -3.90
C ALA A 184 -9.22 3.57 -5.33
N PHE A 185 -10.34 3.77 -6.00
CA PHE A 185 -10.36 4.38 -7.33
C PHE A 185 -10.57 5.88 -7.24
N PHE A 186 -10.08 6.61 -8.24
CA PHE A 186 -10.35 8.04 -8.34
C PHE A 186 -11.79 8.29 -8.80
N PRO A 187 -12.42 9.39 -8.37
CA PRO A 187 -13.69 9.81 -8.96
C PRO A 187 -13.49 10.17 -10.44
N THR A 188 -14.41 9.74 -11.28
CA THR A 188 -14.37 9.99 -12.73
C THR A 188 -15.07 11.28 -13.13
N GLY A 189 -15.93 11.82 -12.25
CA GLY A 189 -16.83 12.92 -12.56
C GLY A 189 -18.06 12.51 -13.41
N ALA A 190 -18.19 11.23 -13.77
CA ALA A 190 -19.36 10.75 -14.50
C ALA A 190 -20.62 10.77 -13.60
N PRO A 191 -21.80 11.14 -14.15
CA PRO A 191 -23.05 11.05 -13.41
C PRO A 191 -23.34 9.61 -12.98
N ASN A 192 -23.87 9.42 -11.78
CA ASN A 192 -24.31 8.13 -11.22
C ASN A 192 -23.21 7.06 -11.12
N GLN A 193 -21.94 7.43 -11.17
CA GLN A 193 -20.85 6.49 -10.95
C GLN A 193 -20.56 6.33 -9.46
N VAL A 194 -20.48 5.07 -9.03
CA VAL A 194 -19.99 4.68 -7.70
C VAL A 194 -18.49 4.50 -7.78
N THR A 195 -17.75 5.22 -6.93
CA THR A 195 -16.33 4.99 -6.72
C THR A 195 -16.17 3.96 -5.61
N GLU A 196 -15.26 3.02 -5.79
CA GLU A 196 -15.08 1.94 -4.82
C GLU A 196 -13.77 2.05 -4.03
N VAL A 197 -13.84 1.59 -2.78
CA VAL A 197 -12.71 1.40 -1.88
C VAL A 197 -12.71 -0.07 -1.46
N HIS A 198 -11.67 -0.80 -1.83
CA HIS A 198 -11.55 -2.22 -1.48
C HIS A 198 -10.55 -2.39 -0.35
N VAL A 199 -10.98 -3.10 0.68
CA VAL A 199 -10.20 -3.38 1.88
C VAL A 199 -9.84 -4.87 1.88
N ASN A 200 -8.57 -5.20 2.08
CA ASN A 200 -8.12 -6.60 2.04
C ASN A 200 -8.66 -7.38 3.24
N GLU A 201 -9.60 -8.29 3.02
CA GLU A 201 -10.24 -9.12 4.04
C GLU A 201 -9.26 -10.03 4.80
N THR A 202 -8.14 -10.39 4.19
CA THR A 202 -7.16 -11.33 4.77
C THR A 202 -6.28 -10.69 5.85
N GLU A 203 -6.30 -9.36 5.99
CA GLU A 203 -5.58 -8.66 7.04
C GLU A 203 -6.34 -8.75 8.38
N PRO A 204 -5.65 -8.88 9.52
CA PRO A 204 -6.26 -8.96 10.84
C PRO A 204 -6.72 -7.58 11.32
N TRP A 205 -7.76 -7.03 10.70
CA TRP A 205 -8.29 -5.70 11.01
C TRP A 205 -8.74 -5.58 12.46
N HIS A 206 -8.18 -4.60 13.15
CA HIS A 206 -8.56 -4.26 14.50
C HIS A 206 -8.56 -2.75 14.67
N ILE A 207 -9.54 -2.24 15.42
CA ILE A 207 -9.62 -0.83 15.75
C ILE A 207 -8.87 -0.64 17.08
N THR A 208 -7.55 -0.43 17.02
CA THR A 208 -6.76 -0.16 18.23
C THR A 208 -6.79 1.33 18.55
N LEU A 209 -7.50 1.69 19.63
CA LEU A 209 -7.43 3.01 20.25
C LEU A 209 -6.32 3.01 21.33
N ALA A 210 -5.05 2.90 20.93
CA ALA A 210 -3.92 2.99 21.86
C ALA A 210 -3.32 4.41 21.87
N ARG A 211 -2.76 4.82 23.01
CA ARG A 211 -1.94 6.04 23.13
C ARG A 211 -0.72 5.87 22.20
N PRO A 212 -0.44 6.81 21.28
CA PRO A 212 0.56 6.59 20.25
C PRO A 212 1.99 6.56 20.83
N PRO A 213 2.85 5.63 20.39
CA PRO A 213 4.30 5.81 20.44
C PRO A 213 4.70 7.08 19.67
N SER A 214 5.73 7.80 20.12
CA SER A 214 6.12 9.11 19.56
C SER A 214 6.60 9.08 18.11
N ASP A 215 6.86 7.89 17.56
CA ASP A 215 7.48 7.66 16.25
C ASP A 215 6.49 7.23 15.15
N LYS A 216 5.17 7.26 15.41
CA LYS A 216 4.16 6.83 14.42
C LYS A 216 3.02 7.82 14.24
N LEU A 217 2.70 8.11 12.97
CA LEU A 217 1.50 8.87 12.58
C LEU A 217 0.29 7.93 12.50
N TYR A 218 -0.80 8.30 13.15
CA TYR A 218 -2.08 7.61 13.07
C TYR A 218 -3.21 8.61 12.78
N LEU A 219 -4.13 8.20 11.89
CA LEU A 219 -5.26 9.01 11.39
C LEU A 219 -6.26 9.40 12.49
N LEU A 220 -6.35 8.66 13.59
CA LEU A 220 -7.28 8.94 14.68
C LEU A 220 -6.49 9.24 15.96
N GLN A 221 -6.29 10.53 16.25
CA GLN A 221 -5.85 10.99 17.56
C GLN A 221 -7.09 11.43 18.36
N LYS A 222 -7.31 10.81 19.52
CA LYS A 222 -8.31 11.28 20.48
C LYS A 222 -7.79 12.58 21.08
N ARG A 223 -8.52 13.69 20.91
CA ARG A 223 -8.24 14.95 21.60
C ARG A 223 -8.40 14.80 23.10
#